data_AF-A0AAU3Y6X5-F1
#
_entry.id   AF-A0AAU3Y6X5-F1
#
_cell.length_a   1.000
_cell.length_b   1.000
_cell.length_c   1.000
_cell.angle_alpha   90.00
_cell.angle_beta   90.00
_cell.angle_gamma   90.00
#
_symmetry.space_group_name_H-M   'P 1'
#
loop_
_entity.id
_entity.type
_entity.pdbx_description
1 polymer ?
#
loop_
_entity_poly.entity_id
_entity_poly.type
_entity_poly.pdbx_seq_one_letter_code
_entity_poly.pdbx_strand_id
1 'polypeptide(L)'
;MHDHDTSERLASYADVLAGELPGNWSSSHLAQDAKDDLAELTDRIWDLDLVAASLAEHPLQQAAILSRPDGAQLVLLERHDERDGFLIAAIAPHALPDEAYRVVPEPNGIALADDPFLSAEQIAGDLLDRYDSALAQVRHNALGGIQPSQPDRIVLTWQLDGSVATAPADDRASVVLVANGFVQDPQSGIYRLGGDDTQAQARALREIGPQLGQLGIGTALQHHAGRTAPASAPAAMPPAPAGTRTPATRSR
;
A
#
# COMPACT_ATOMS: atom_id res chain seq x y z
N MET A 1 -8.26 0.19 40.82
CA MET A 1 -9.31 -0.86 40.67
C MET A 1 -10.10 -0.67 39.38
N HIS A 2 -10.17 0.54 38.80
CA HIS A 2 -10.88 0.77 37.54
C HIS A 2 -10.09 0.26 36.32
N ASP A 3 -8.77 0.44 36.26
CA ASP A 3 -7.95 0.02 35.10
C ASP A 3 -8.00 -1.48 34.77
N HIS A 4 -8.15 -2.34 35.78
CA HIS A 4 -8.25 -3.79 35.59
C HIS A 4 -9.58 -4.21 34.95
N ASP A 5 -10.67 -3.55 35.34
CA ASP A 5 -12.04 -3.82 34.87
C ASP A 5 -12.18 -3.40 33.39
N THR A 6 -11.61 -2.25 33.02
CA THR A 6 -11.62 -1.80 31.62
C THR A 6 -10.73 -2.66 30.72
N SER A 7 -9.59 -3.14 31.23
CA SER A 7 -8.71 -4.06 30.50
C SER A 7 -9.37 -5.41 30.23
N GLU A 8 -10.04 -5.99 31.22
CA GLU A 8 -10.81 -7.23 31.04
C GLU A 8 -11.99 -7.03 30.09
N ARG A 9 -12.68 -5.88 30.16
CA ARG A 9 -13.77 -5.53 29.24
C ARG A 9 -13.29 -5.46 27.79
N LEU A 10 -12.17 -4.77 27.53
CA LEU A 10 -11.60 -4.64 26.19
C LEU A 10 -11.21 -6.00 25.60
N ALA A 11 -10.49 -6.83 26.37
CA ALA A 11 -10.07 -8.15 25.94
C ALA A 11 -11.26 -9.08 25.66
N SER A 12 -12.25 -9.11 26.56
CA SER A 12 -13.46 -9.92 26.41
C SER A 12 -14.28 -9.51 25.18
N TYR A 13 -14.43 -8.20 24.96
CA TYR A 13 -15.13 -7.68 23.79
C TYR A 13 -14.40 -8.07 22.50
N ALA A 14 -13.07 -7.92 22.46
CA ALA A 14 -12.25 -8.28 21.32
C ALA A 14 -12.31 -9.77 20.98
N ASP A 15 -12.33 -10.65 21.99
CA ASP A 15 -12.43 -12.09 21.82
C ASP A 15 -13.76 -12.49 21.15
N VAL A 16 -14.88 -11.93 21.62
CA VAL A 16 -16.19 -12.17 21.00
C VAL A 16 -16.21 -11.61 19.59
N LEU A 17 -15.74 -10.38 19.41
CA LEU A 17 -15.71 -9.72 18.11
C LEU A 17 -14.89 -10.52 17.07
N ALA A 18 -13.74 -11.06 17.46
CA ALA A 18 -12.91 -11.89 16.59
C ALA A 18 -13.65 -13.14 16.09
N GLY A 19 -14.49 -13.75 16.94
CA GLY A 19 -15.28 -14.92 16.57
C GLY A 19 -16.44 -14.63 15.61
N GLU A 20 -16.95 -13.40 15.61
CA GLU A 20 -18.12 -12.99 14.82
C GLU A 20 -17.74 -12.32 13.48
N LEU A 21 -16.53 -11.77 13.36
CA LEU A 21 -16.07 -11.16 12.12
C LEU A 21 -15.91 -12.19 10.98
N PRO A 22 -16.20 -11.81 9.73
CA PRO A 22 -16.00 -12.69 8.59
C PRO A 22 -14.50 -12.91 8.33
N GLY A 23 -14.14 -14.18 8.13
CA GLY A 23 -12.74 -14.62 8.06
C GLY A 23 -12.24 -15.09 9.43
N ASN A 24 -11.14 -15.84 9.44
CA ASN A 24 -10.65 -16.47 10.67
C ASN A 24 -9.84 -15.47 11.53
N TRP A 25 -10.51 -14.49 12.15
CA TRP A 25 -9.86 -13.51 13.01
C TRP A 25 -9.47 -14.11 14.37
N SER A 26 -8.35 -13.65 14.90
CA SER A 26 -7.89 -13.95 16.26
C SER A 26 -7.54 -12.66 17.00
N SER A 27 -7.83 -12.61 18.29
CA SER A 27 -7.53 -11.47 19.17
C SER A 27 -6.23 -11.66 19.95
N SER A 28 -5.57 -10.55 20.25
CA SER A 28 -4.48 -10.46 21.23
C SER A 28 -4.56 -9.10 21.94
N HIS A 29 -4.20 -9.04 23.23
CA HIS A 29 -4.28 -7.82 24.02
C HIS A 29 -2.89 -7.25 24.31
N LEU A 30 -2.75 -5.93 24.18
CA LEU A 30 -1.59 -5.15 24.58
C LEU A 30 -1.95 -4.32 25.82
N ALA A 31 -1.28 -4.63 26.92
CA ALA A 31 -1.45 -3.96 28.20
C ALA A 31 -0.59 -2.68 28.30
N GLN A 32 -0.90 -1.86 29.30
CA GLN A 32 -0.32 -0.52 29.51
C GLN A 32 1.19 -0.52 29.80
N ASP A 33 1.74 -1.65 30.23
CA ASP A 33 3.17 -1.82 30.44
C ASP A 33 3.96 -2.03 29.13
N ALA A 34 3.29 -2.42 28.03
CA ALA A 34 3.88 -2.63 26.71
C ALA A 34 4.07 -1.31 25.93
N LYS A 35 4.72 -0.32 26.55
CA LYS A 35 4.79 1.07 26.04
C LYS A 35 5.39 1.20 24.65
N ASP A 36 6.46 0.46 24.37
CA ASP A 36 7.14 0.52 23.06
C ASP A 36 6.23 -0.08 21.96
N ASP A 37 5.54 -1.18 22.28
CA ASP A 37 4.58 -1.81 21.36
C ASP A 37 3.36 -0.93 21.11
N LEU A 38 2.85 -0.22 22.13
CA LEU A 38 1.75 0.74 22.00
C LEU A 38 2.15 1.96 21.16
N ALA A 39 3.40 2.42 21.30
CA ALA A 39 3.93 3.51 20.47
C ALA A 39 4.05 3.08 19.01
N GLU A 40 4.65 1.91 18.73
CA GLU A 40 4.72 1.36 17.37
C GLU A 40 3.32 1.13 16.78
N LEU A 41 2.39 0.61 17.58
CA LEU A 41 1.01 0.40 17.16
C LEU A 41 0.37 1.73 16.77
N THR A 42 0.52 2.78 17.57
CA THR A 42 -0.05 4.11 17.34
C THR A 42 0.40 4.67 15.98
N ASP A 43 1.69 4.55 15.64
CA ASP A 43 2.23 5.03 14.35
C ASP A 43 1.67 4.25 13.15
N ARG A 44 1.16 3.03 13.37
CA ARG A 44 0.63 2.14 12.34
C ARG A 44 -0.88 2.18 12.21
N ILE A 45 -1.60 2.91 13.06
CA ILE A 45 -3.05 3.05 12.95
C ILE A 45 -3.36 3.81 11.66
N TRP A 46 -4.11 3.16 10.78
CA TRP A 46 -4.40 3.68 9.45
C TRP A 46 -5.70 4.49 9.45
N ASP A 47 -5.64 5.64 10.11
CA ASP A 47 -6.74 6.58 10.32
C ASP A 47 -6.22 8.02 10.34
N LEU A 48 -6.96 8.94 9.73
CA LEU A 48 -6.72 10.39 9.81
C LEU A 48 -7.96 11.18 10.29
N ASP A 49 -8.91 10.50 10.93
CA ASP A 49 -10.20 11.08 11.33
C ASP A 49 -10.49 10.78 12.81
N LEU A 50 -11.47 9.91 13.08
CA LEU A 50 -12.02 9.71 14.42
C LEU A 50 -10.99 9.16 15.41
N VAL A 51 -10.21 8.17 15.00
CA VAL A 51 -9.26 7.50 15.90
C VAL A 51 -8.03 8.37 16.12
N ALA A 52 -7.52 9.00 15.06
CA ALA A 52 -6.44 9.98 15.16
C ALA A 52 -6.80 11.15 16.07
N ALA A 53 -8.02 11.69 15.96
CA ALA A 53 -8.51 12.75 16.85
C ALA A 53 -8.57 12.28 18.30
N SER A 54 -9.10 11.09 18.57
CA SER A 54 -9.14 10.52 19.92
C SER A 54 -7.75 10.35 20.51
N LEU A 55 -6.78 9.86 19.73
CA LEU A 55 -5.41 9.61 20.19
C LEU A 55 -4.60 10.89 20.44
N ALA A 56 -4.94 11.99 19.76
CA ALA A 56 -4.34 13.29 20.00
C ALA A 56 -4.70 13.87 21.38
N GLU A 57 -5.92 13.58 21.87
CA GLU A 57 -6.39 14.01 23.19
C GLU A 57 -6.09 12.99 24.28
N HIS A 58 -6.17 11.70 23.92
CA HIS A 58 -6.05 10.56 24.83
C HIS A 58 -5.06 9.54 24.26
N PRO A 59 -3.76 9.65 24.62
CA PRO A 59 -2.73 8.71 24.15
C PRO A 59 -3.08 7.26 24.47
N LEU A 60 -2.74 6.35 23.56
CA LEU A 60 -3.06 4.94 23.67
C LEU A 60 -2.46 4.32 24.94
N GLN A 61 -3.30 3.78 25.82
CA GLN A 61 -2.88 3.12 27.06
C GLN A 61 -2.97 1.61 27.00
N GLN A 62 -3.87 1.07 26.19
CA GLN A 62 -4.02 -0.35 25.94
C GLN A 62 -4.77 -0.54 24.63
N ALA A 63 -4.64 -1.71 24.04
CA ALA A 63 -5.34 -2.04 22.80
C ALA A 63 -5.60 -3.55 22.72
N ALA A 64 -6.63 -3.93 21.96
CA ALA A 64 -6.73 -5.29 21.45
C ALA A 64 -6.49 -5.29 19.94
N ILE A 65 -5.65 -6.19 19.46
CA ILE A 65 -5.35 -6.36 18.05
C ILE A 65 -6.11 -7.59 17.55
N LEU A 66 -6.91 -7.41 16.51
CA LEU A 66 -7.53 -8.49 15.76
C LEU A 66 -6.68 -8.77 14.53
N SER A 67 -6.30 -10.02 14.31
CA SER A 67 -5.45 -10.43 13.19
C SER A 67 -6.13 -11.50 12.35
N ARG A 68 -6.04 -11.37 11.02
CA ARG A 68 -6.51 -12.35 10.03
C ARG A 68 -5.31 -13.05 9.38
N PRO A 69 -5.41 -14.32 8.93
CA PRO A 69 -4.28 -15.08 8.42
C PRO A 69 -3.61 -14.52 7.15
N ASP A 70 -4.31 -13.64 6.42
CA ASP A 70 -3.76 -12.94 5.24
C ASP A 70 -2.93 -11.70 5.61
N GLY A 71 -2.68 -11.49 6.91
CA GLY A 71 -1.90 -10.38 7.45
C GLY A 71 -2.69 -9.09 7.66
N ALA A 72 -4.00 -9.08 7.40
CA ALA A 72 -4.86 -7.96 7.75
C ALA A 72 -5.01 -7.86 9.27
N GLN A 73 -4.96 -6.64 9.81
CA GLN A 73 -5.08 -6.40 11.24
C GLN A 73 -5.98 -5.19 11.53
N LEU A 74 -6.76 -5.29 12.61
CA LEU A 74 -7.55 -4.19 13.17
C LEU A 74 -7.08 -3.94 14.61
N VAL A 75 -7.20 -2.69 15.06
CA VAL A 75 -6.98 -2.30 16.45
C VAL A 75 -8.30 -1.86 17.06
N LEU A 76 -8.60 -2.37 18.25
CA LEU A 76 -9.70 -1.98 19.11
C LEU A 76 -9.12 -1.22 20.32
N LEU A 77 -9.69 -0.05 20.61
CA LEU A 77 -9.28 0.79 21.74
C LEU A 77 -10.50 1.43 22.41
N GLU A 78 -10.32 1.86 23.65
CA GLU A 78 -11.39 2.50 24.41
C GLU A 78 -11.75 3.87 23.82
N ARG A 79 -13.04 4.15 23.82
CA ARG A 79 -13.54 5.47 23.46
C ARG A 79 -13.58 6.36 24.71
N HIS A 80 -13.07 7.58 24.58
CA HIS A 80 -12.93 8.51 25.71
C HIS A 80 -13.87 9.72 25.65
N ASP A 81 -14.86 9.72 24.74
CA ASP A 81 -15.88 10.76 24.71
C ASP A 81 -17.10 10.44 25.60
N GLU A 82 -18.13 11.29 25.59
CA GLU A 82 -19.32 11.15 26.45
C GLU A 82 -20.13 9.86 26.20
N ARG A 83 -19.81 9.11 25.14
CA ARG A 83 -20.42 7.81 24.84
C ARG A 83 -19.38 6.73 25.13
N ASP A 84 -19.63 5.98 26.20
CA ASP A 84 -18.89 4.74 26.51
C ASP A 84 -18.88 3.81 25.29
N GLY A 85 -17.82 3.01 25.15
CA GLY A 85 -17.69 2.00 24.11
C GLY A 85 -16.27 1.91 23.57
N PHE A 86 -16.17 1.50 22.31
CA PHE A 86 -14.89 1.24 21.65
C PHE A 86 -14.78 1.97 20.32
N LEU A 87 -13.54 2.24 19.93
CA LEU A 87 -13.16 2.62 18.58
C LEU A 87 -12.42 1.45 17.94
N ILE A 88 -12.65 1.24 16.65
CA ILE A 88 -11.89 0.26 15.86
C ILE A 88 -11.33 0.92 14.62
N ALA A 89 -10.08 0.60 14.28
CA ALA A 89 -9.42 1.09 13.08
C ALA A 89 -8.59 -0.01 12.40
N ALA A 90 -8.30 0.20 11.13
CA ALA A 90 -7.35 -0.62 10.39
C ALA A 90 -5.91 -0.35 10.86
N ILE A 91 -5.06 -1.38 10.82
CA ILE A 91 -3.61 -1.25 11.02
C ILE A 91 -2.93 -1.37 9.65
N ALA A 92 -2.02 -0.46 9.35
CA ALA A 92 -1.17 -0.53 8.17
C ALA A 92 -0.17 -1.70 8.30
N PRO A 93 -0.07 -2.59 7.28
CA PRO A 93 0.94 -3.66 7.27
C PRO A 93 2.38 -3.12 7.29
N HIS A 94 3.16 -3.50 8.31
CA HIS A 94 4.56 -3.07 8.44
C HIS A 94 5.49 -3.64 7.35
N ALA A 95 5.08 -4.71 6.65
CA ALA A 95 5.90 -5.40 5.67
C ALA A 95 5.97 -4.69 4.31
N LEU A 96 5.17 -3.64 4.09
CA LEU A 96 5.10 -2.90 2.83
C LEU A 96 5.81 -1.54 2.96
N PRO A 97 6.51 -1.05 1.92
CA PRO A 97 7.23 0.22 1.98
C PRO A 97 6.28 1.41 2.09
N ASP A 98 6.69 2.47 2.78
CA ASP A 98 5.90 3.70 3.01
C ASP A 98 5.36 4.31 1.71
N GLU A 99 6.12 4.24 0.62
CA GLU A 99 5.71 4.76 -0.69
C GLU A 99 4.45 4.08 -1.22
N ALA A 100 4.19 2.83 -0.84
CA ALA A 100 3.01 2.09 -1.28
C ALA A 100 1.70 2.67 -0.73
N TYR A 101 1.77 3.35 0.42
CA TYR A 101 0.65 4.00 1.07
C TYR A 101 0.33 5.38 0.48
N ARG A 102 1.27 5.96 -0.30
CA ARG A 102 1.06 7.26 -0.92
C ARG A 102 -0.18 7.22 -1.82
N VAL A 103 -1.02 8.25 -1.70
CA VAL A 103 -2.32 8.42 -2.41
C VAL A 103 -3.38 7.35 -2.16
N VAL A 104 -3.16 6.43 -1.21
CA VAL A 104 -4.22 5.50 -0.78
C VAL A 104 -5.02 6.17 0.33
N PRO A 105 -6.34 6.39 0.13
CA PRO A 105 -7.19 6.91 1.20
C PRO A 105 -7.16 5.97 2.40
N GLU A 106 -7.04 6.55 3.60
CA GLU A 106 -7.08 5.80 4.84
C GLU A 106 -8.43 5.10 5.00
N PRO A 107 -8.43 3.84 5.46
CA PRO A 107 -9.67 3.14 5.73
C PRO A 107 -10.53 3.86 6.75
N ASN A 108 -9.99 4.69 7.65
CA ASN A 108 -10.66 5.45 8.71
C ASN A 108 -11.56 4.61 9.62
N GLY A 109 -11.22 4.60 10.91
CA GLY A 109 -11.90 3.88 11.96
C GLY A 109 -13.32 4.35 12.21
N ILE A 110 -14.04 3.53 12.97
CA ILE A 110 -15.44 3.76 13.33
C ILE A 110 -15.64 3.58 14.83
N ALA A 111 -16.63 4.29 15.37
CA ALA A 111 -17.13 4.03 16.70
C ALA A 111 -18.04 2.81 16.70
N LEU A 112 -17.88 1.97 17.72
CA LEU A 112 -18.63 0.74 17.91
C LEU A 112 -19.68 0.89 19.00
N ALA A 113 -20.71 0.05 18.91
CA ALA A 113 -21.68 -0.12 19.98
C ALA A 113 -21.11 -1.01 21.10
N ASP A 114 -21.75 -1.01 22.27
CA ASP A 114 -21.40 -1.91 23.37
C ASP A 114 -21.73 -3.38 23.09
N ASP A 115 -22.46 -3.68 22.02
CA ASP A 115 -22.78 -5.04 21.60
C ASP A 115 -21.79 -5.53 20.52
N PRO A 116 -20.93 -6.52 20.81
CA PRO A 116 -19.93 -7.01 19.86
C PRO A 116 -20.55 -7.68 18.62
N PHE A 117 -21.76 -8.22 18.70
CA PHE A 117 -22.43 -8.85 17.54
C PHE A 117 -22.87 -7.79 16.53
N LEU A 118 -23.52 -6.71 17.00
CA LEU A 118 -23.90 -5.58 16.15
C LEU A 118 -22.68 -4.86 15.58
N SER A 119 -21.61 -4.75 16.38
CA SER A 119 -20.35 -4.18 15.91
C SER A 119 -19.69 -5.04 14.84
N ALA A 120 -19.74 -6.37 14.93
CA ALA A 120 -19.25 -7.25 13.89
C ALA A 120 -19.97 -7.03 12.55
N GLU A 121 -21.30 -6.90 12.57
CA GLU A 121 -22.08 -6.56 11.37
C GLU A 121 -21.68 -5.20 10.78
N GLN A 122 -21.50 -4.18 11.63
CA GLN A 122 -21.08 -2.85 11.19
C GLN A 122 -19.66 -2.87 10.58
N ILE A 123 -18.73 -3.57 11.22
CA ILE A 123 -17.35 -3.69 10.73
C ILE A 123 -17.33 -4.43 9.39
N ALA A 124 -18.08 -5.52 9.28
CA ALA A 124 -18.16 -6.31 8.05
C ALA A 124 -18.80 -5.55 6.89
N GLY A 125 -19.84 -4.75 7.16
CA GLY A 125 -20.57 -4.00 6.14
C GLY A 125 -19.98 -2.64 5.76
N ASP A 126 -18.90 -2.19 6.40
CA ASP A 126 -18.30 -0.88 6.14
C ASP A 126 -16.77 -0.90 6.25
N LEU A 127 -16.22 -1.08 7.46
CA LEU A 127 -14.78 -0.92 7.68
C LEU A 127 -13.96 -1.95 6.90
N LEU A 128 -14.39 -3.22 6.84
CA LEU A 128 -13.66 -4.26 6.11
C LEU A 128 -13.62 -3.99 4.61
N ASP A 129 -14.71 -3.53 4.01
CA ASP A 129 -14.74 -3.22 2.57
C ASP A 129 -13.75 -2.11 2.21
N ARG A 130 -13.71 -1.04 3.02
CA ARG A 130 -12.73 0.05 2.87
C ARG A 130 -11.31 -0.44 3.11
N TYR A 131 -11.09 -1.24 4.15
CA TYR A 131 -9.77 -1.77 4.50
C TYR A 131 -9.23 -2.73 3.44
N ASP A 132 -10.03 -3.68 2.97
CA ASP A 132 -9.63 -4.66 1.96
C ASP A 132 -9.33 -3.97 0.62
N SER A 133 -10.10 -2.93 0.26
CA SER A 133 -9.83 -2.09 -0.92
C SER A 133 -8.50 -1.35 -0.79
N ALA A 134 -8.24 -0.75 0.38
CA ALA A 134 -7.00 -0.04 0.64
C ALA A 134 -5.79 -0.99 0.66
N LEU A 135 -5.91 -2.17 1.29
CA LEU A 135 -4.88 -3.22 1.26
C LEU A 135 -4.58 -3.68 -0.16
N ALA A 136 -5.60 -3.92 -0.98
CA ALA A 136 -5.42 -4.28 -2.39
C ALA A 136 -4.65 -3.20 -3.14
N GLN A 137 -4.98 -1.93 -2.91
CA GLN A 137 -4.30 -0.79 -3.54
C GLN A 137 -2.85 -0.64 -3.05
N VAL A 138 -2.57 -0.75 -1.76
CA VAL A 138 -1.20 -0.66 -1.22
C VAL A 138 -0.37 -1.83 -1.73
N ARG A 139 -0.91 -3.06 -1.70
CA ARG A 139 -0.23 -4.22 -2.28
C ARG A 139 0.09 -3.95 -3.75
N HIS A 140 -0.86 -3.43 -4.53
CA HIS A 140 -0.62 -3.04 -5.93
C HIS A 140 0.46 -1.96 -6.07
N ASN A 141 0.43 -0.91 -5.25
CA ASN A 141 1.42 0.17 -5.26
C ASN A 141 2.82 -0.33 -4.84
N ALA A 142 2.90 -1.29 -3.91
CA ALA A 142 4.14 -1.92 -3.46
C ALA A 142 4.78 -2.79 -4.57
N LEU A 143 3.98 -3.29 -5.52
CA LEU A 143 4.48 -3.85 -6.78
C LEU A 143 5.09 -2.77 -7.69
N GLY A 144 5.12 -1.50 -7.28
CA GLY A 144 5.92 -0.43 -7.90
C GLY A 144 5.59 -0.15 -9.36
N GLY A 145 4.34 -0.40 -9.79
CA GLY A 145 3.96 -0.29 -11.20
C GLY A 145 4.80 -1.20 -12.13
N ILE A 146 5.35 -2.30 -11.62
CA ILE A 146 6.08 -3.29 -12.42
C ILE A 146 5.13 -3.86 -13.47
N GLN A 147 5.41 -3.59 -14.74
CA GLN A 147 4.69 -4.18 -15.85
C GLN A 147 5.04 -5.68 -15.93
N PRO A 148 4.05 -6.60 -15.97
CA PRO A 148 4.33 -8.01 -16.17
C PRO A 148 5.11 -8.22 -17.47
N SER A 149 6.17 -9.02 -17.37
CA SER A 149 6.95 -9.46 -18.54
C SER A 149 6.07 -10.31 -19.47
N GLN A 150 6.48 -10.44 -20.72
CA GLN A 150 5.94 -11.41 -21.68
C GLN A 150 6.92 -12.58 -21.82
N PRO A 151 6.48 -13.76 -22.30
CA PRO A 151 7.36 -14.92 -22.47
C PRO A 151 8.60 -14.66 -23.34
N ASP A 152 8.49 -13.71 -24.28
CA ASP A 152 9.56 -13.27 -25.17
C ASP A 152 10.19 -11.93 -24.75
N ARG A 153 9.77 -11.33 -23.63
CA ARG A 153 10.28 -10.03 -23.18
C ARG A 153 10.19 -9.83 -21.68
N ILE A 154 11.35 -9.69 -21.02
CA ILE A 154 11.44 -9.27 -19.62
C ILE A 154 11.46 -7.75 -19.50
N VAL A 155 10.64 -7.21 -18.60
CA VAL A 155 10.66 -5.81 -18.20
C VAL A 155 11.34 -5.70 -16.83
N LEU A 156 12.47 -5.01 -16.79
CA LEU A 156 13.23 -4.68 -15.59
C LEU A 156 12.90 -3.24 -15.21
N THR A 157 12.47 -3.01 -13.97
CA THR A 157 12.06 -1.68 -13.52
C THR A 157 12.97 -1.22 -12.37
N TRP A 158 13.72 -0.14 -12.59
CA TRP A 158 14.43 0.56 -11.52
C TRP A 158 13.43 1.10 -10.49
N GLN A 159 13.65 0.74 -9.24
CA GLN A 159 12.86 1.16 -8.09
C GLN A 159 13.45 2.44 -7.47
N LEU A 160 12.71 3.12 -6.58
CA LEU A 160 13.18 4.34 -5.92
C LEU A 160 14.36 4.11 -4.97
N ASP A 161 14.43 2.92 -4.35
CA ASP A 161 15.51 2.49 -3.46
C ASP A 161 16.81 2.13 -4.21
N GLY A 162 16.83 2.29 -5.55
CA GLY A 162 17.95 1.93 -6.39
C GLY A 162 18.03 0.43 -6.73
N SER A 163 17.10 -0.39 -6.25
CA SER A 163 16.97 -1.80 -6.67
C SER A 163 16.37 -1.91 -8.08
N VAL A 164 16.47 -3.09 -8.68
CA VAL A 164 15.78 -3.43 -9.94
C VAL A 164 14.84 -4.59 -9.69
N ALA A 165 13.58 -4.44 -10.09
CA ALA A 165 12.55 -5.45 -9.90
C ALA A 165 11.93 -5.90 -11.23
N THR A 166 11.49 -7.15 -11.29
CA THR A 166 10.79 -7.72 -12.46
C THR A 166 9.86 -8.87 -12.07
N ALA A 167 8.78 -9.03 -12.82
CA ALA A 167 7.91 -10.21 -12.75
C ALA A 167 8.05 -11.00 -14.07
N PRO A 168 8.83 -12.11 -14.12
CA PRO A 168 9.00 -12.92 -15.31
C PRO A 168 7.71 -13.70 -15.65
N ALA A 169 7.48 -13.95 -16.93
CA ALA A 169 6.31 -14.68 -17.43
C ALA A 169 6.51 -16.19 -17.51
N ASP A 170 7.76 -16.67 -17.47
CA ASP A 170 8.11 -18.08 -17.61
C ASP A 170 9.34 -18.46 -16.75
N ASP A 171 9.52 -19.76 -16.53
CA ASP A 171 10.61 -20.29 -15.70
C ASP A 171 11.99 -20.16 -16.34
N ARG A 172 12.06 -19.97 -17.66
CA ARG A 172 13.31 -19.86 -18.42
C ARG A 172 14.03 -18.56 -18.06
N ALA A 173 13.27 -17.48 -17.95
CA ALA A 173 13.70 -16.20 -17.44
C ALA A 173 14.19 -16.27 -15.98
N SER A 174 13.45 -16.98 -15.13
CA SER A 174 13.73 -17.10 -13.70
C SER A 174 15.11 -17.68 -13.40
N VAL A 175 15.54 -18.71 -14.13
CA VAL A 175 16.88 -19.31 -13.96
C VAL A 175 17.99 -18.29 -14.20
N VAL A 176 17.85 -17.46 -15.23
CA VAL A 176 18.83 -16.43 -15.56
C VAL A 176 18.83 -15.32 -14.51
N LEU A 177 17.65 -14.88 -14.05
CA LEU A 177 17.52 -13.86 -13.02
C LEU A 177 18.21 -14.30 -11.71
N VAL A 178 17.93 -15.52 -11.24
CA VAL A 178 18.54 -16.06 -10.02
C VAL A 178 20.05 -16.21 -10.16
N ALA A 179 20.54 -16.71 -11.31
CA ALA A 179 21.97 -16.85 -11.57
C ALA A 179 22.73 -15.52 -11.54
N ASN A 180 22.04 -14.40 -11.79
CA ASN A 180 22.60 -13.05 -11.77
C ASN A 180 22.25 -12.27 -10.48
N GLY A 181 21.84 -12.98 -9.42
CA GLY A 181 21.68 -12.41 -8.09
C GLY A 181 20.31 -11.79 -7.80
N PHE A 182 19.31 -11.99 -8.66
CA PHE A 182 17.94 -11.63 -8.30
C PHE A 182 17.37 -12.62 -7.29
N VAL A 183 16.72 -12.10 -6.25
CA VAL A 183 16.01 -12.88 -5.24
C VAL A 183 14.51 -12.80 -5.52
N GLN A 184 13.84 -13.95 -5.55
CA GLN A 184 12.39 -14.00 -5.68
C GLN A 184 11.72 -13.74 -4.34
N ASP A 185 10.76 -12.83 -4.32
CA ASP A 185 9.80 -12.67 -3.24
C ASP A 185 8.73 -13.79 -3.35
N PRO A 186 8.61 -14.68 -2.34
CA PRO A 186 7.65 -15.78 -2.37
C PRO A 186 6.18 -15.34 -2.38
N GLN A 187 5.88 -14.13 -1.89
CA GLN A 187 4.51 -13.64 -1.78
C GLN A 187 4.03 -12.94 -3.05
N SER A 188 4.92 -12.19 -3.71
CA SER A 188 4.58 -11.44 -4.92
C SER A 188 5.02 -12.12 -6.23
N GLY A 189 5.91 -13.10 -6.16
CA GLY A 189 6.54 -13.72 -7.34
C GLY A 189 7.51 -12.80 -8.08
N ILE A 190 7.79 -11.61 -7.54
CA ILE A 190 8.69 -10.61 -8.12
C ILE A 190 10.14 -10.99 -7.79
N TYR A 191 11.00 -10.86 -8.79
CA TYR A 191 12.45 -10.98 -8.66
C TYR A 191 13.05 -9.59 -8.44
N ARG A 192 13.87 -9.43 -7.41
CA ARG A 192 14.54 -8.17 -7.06
C ARG A 192 16.05 -8.32 -7.01
N LEU A 193 16.76 -7.37 -7.58
CA LEU A 193 18.21 -7.21 -7.50
C LEU A 193 18.52 -5.96 -6.66
N GLY A 194 19.19 -6.16 -5.52
CA GLY A 194 19.52 -5.09 -4.59
C GLY A 194 20.41 -3.99 -5.19
N GLY A 195 20.29 -2.78 -4.65
CA GLY A 195 21.06 -1.59 -5.06
C GLY A 195 22.32 -1.32 -4.22
N ASP A 196 22.57 -2.11 -3.18
CA ASP A 196 23.61 -1.84 -2.16
C ASP A 196 25.04 -1.88 -2.73
N ASP A 197 25.28 -2.73 -3.73
CA ASP A 197 26.52 -2.77 -4.51
C ASP A 197 26.21 -2.42 -5.98
N THR A 198 26.33 -1.13 -6.29
CA THR A 198 26.09 -0.59 -7.64
C THR A 198 27.01 -1.17 -8.71
N GLN A 199 28.23 -1.65 -8.36
CA GLN A 199 29.12 -2.27 -9.35
C GLN A 199 28.68 -3.70 -9.66
N ALA A 200 28.32 -4.47 -8.63
CA ALA A 200 27.76 -5.81 -8.80
C ALA A 200 26.43 -5.75 -9.57
N GLN A 201 25.57 -4.79 -9.23
CA GLN A 201 24.30 -4.56 -9.91
C GLN A 201 24.50 -4.21 -11.39
N ALA A 202 25.39 -3.26 -11.71
CA ALA A 202 25.69 -2.90 -13.10
C ALA A 202 26.31 -4.05 -13.91
N ARG A 203 27.09 -4.93 -13.26
CA ARG A 203 27.62 -6.15 -13.89
C ARG A 203 26.50 -7.13 -14.19
N ALA A 204 25.65 -7.45 -13.21
CA ALA A 204 24.51 -8.33 -13.37
C ALA A 204 23.60 -7.86 -14.52
N LEU A 205 23.21 -6.58 -14.53
CA LEU A 205 22.37 -6.02 -15.61
C LEU A 205 23.02 -6.08 -17.00
N ARG A 206 24.35 -6.04 -17.09
CA ARG A 206 25.08 -6.19 -18.36
C ARG A 206 25.12 -7.65 -18.83
N GLU A 207 25.12 -8.61 -17.90
CA GLU A 207 25.20 -10.04 -18.19
C GLU A 207 23.83 -10.66 -18.51
N ILE A 208 22.75 -10.19 -17.88
CA ILE A 208 21.40 -10.74 -18.13
C ILE A 208 20.93 -10.52 -19.56
N GLY A 209 21.23 -9.38 -20.18
CA GLY A 209 20.73 -9.02 -21.52
C GLY A 209 21.13 -10.06 -22.58
N PRO A 210 22.43 -10.35 -22.75
CA PRO A 210 22.90 -11.40 -23.65
C PRO A 210 22.38 -12.81 -23.30
N GLN A 211 22.31 -13.16 -22.02
CA GLN A 211 21.88 -14.49 -21.58
C GLN A 211 20.39 -14.73 -21.87
N LEU A 212 19.54 -13.74 -21.61
CA LEU A 212 18.12 -13.77 -21.98
C LEU A 212 17.93 -13.74 -23.50
N GLY A 213 18.76 -12.97 -24.22
CA GLY A 213 18.77 -12.94 -25.68
C GLY A 213 19.05 -14.30 -26.33
N GLN A 214 19.92 -15.13 -25.73
CA GLN A 214 20.17 -16.51 -26.18
C GLN A 214 18.93 -17.42 -26.04
N LEU A 215 18.04 -17.09 -25.11
CA LEU A 215 16.76 -17.78 -24.92
C LEU A 215 15.66 -17.21 -25.83
N GLY A 216 15.97 -16.22 -26.68
CA GLY A 216 15.00 -15.51 -27.50
C GLY A 216 14.14 -14.52 -26.71
N ILE A 217 14.59 -14.11 -25.51
CA ILE A 217 13.87 -13.24 -24.60
C ILE A 217 14.52 -11.85 -24.66
N GLY A 218 13.76 -10.85 -25.11
CA GLY A 218 14.20 -9.45 -25.11
C GLY A 218 14.21 -8.87 -23.69
N THR A 219 15.06 -7.87 -23.46
CA THR A 219 15.10 -7.14 -22.19
C THR A 219 14.72 -5.69 -22.39
N ALA A 220 13.81 -5.17 -21.59
CA ALA A 220 13.49 -3.75 -21.52
C ALA A 220 13.77 -3.23 -20.12
N LEU A 221 14.68 -2.26 -20.00
CA LEU A 221 14.94 -1.56 -18.75
C LEU A 221 14.11 -0.28 -18.73
N GLN A 222 13.33 -0.11 -17.67
CA GLN A 222 12.49 1.05 -17.44
C GLN A 222 12.83 1.68 -16.11
N HIS A 223 12.66 2.98 -16.01
CA HIS A 223 12.66 3.66 -14.71
C HIS A 223 11.24 3.71 -14.20
N HIS A 224 11.06 3.55 -12.88
CA HIS A 224 9.77 3.80 -12.26
C HIS A 224 9.27 5.19 -12.69
N ALA A 225 8.06 5.25 -13.24
CA ALA A 225 7.49 6.46 -13.81
C ALA A 225 7.01 7.42 -12.71
N GLY A 226 7.94 8.00 -11.97
CA GLY A 226 7.68 9.14 -11.08
C GLY A 226 7.52 10.48 -11.81
N ARG A 227 7.48 10.49 -13.16
CA ARG A 227 7.27 11.71 -13.93
C ARG A 227 6.47 11.43 -15.20
N THR A 228 5.15 11.56 -15.12
CA THR A 228 4.43 12.13 -16.26
C THR A 228 5.07 13.48 -16.54
N ALA A 229 5.83 13.60 -17.63
CA ALA A 229 6.14 14.91 -18.16
C ALA A 229 4.81 15.66 -18.32
N PRO A 230 4.70 16.94 -17.94
CA PRO A 230 3.50 17.71 -18.25
C PRO A 230 3.29 17.57 -19.75
N ALA A 231 2.13 17.02 -20.14
CA ALA A 231 1.74 16.99 -21.53
C ALA A 231 1.82 18.43 -22.04
N SER A 232 2.80 18.72 -22.89
CA SER A 232 2.85 19.99 -23.58
C SER A 232 1.56 20.04 -24.39
N ALA A 233 0.63 20.90 -23.97
CA ALA A 233 -0.54 21.21 -24.76
C ALA A 233 -0.06 21.53 -26.19
N PRO A 234 -0.67 20.96 -27.24
CA PRO A 234 -0.26 21.26 -28.60
C PRO A 234 -0.30 22.77 -28.81
N ALA A 235 0.82 23.33 -29.29
CA ALA A 235 0.94 24.75 -29.58
C ALA A 235 -0.22 25.17 -30.48
N ALA A 236 -0.99 26.17 -30.05
CA ALA A 236 -2.03 26.76 -30.87
C ALA A 236 -1.39 27.25 -32.18
N MET A 237 -1.91 26.76 -33.31
CA MET A 237 -1.48 27.20 -34.63
C MET A 237 -1.58 28.72 -34.74
N PRO A 238 -0.59 29.41 -35.33
CA PRO A 238 -0.66 30.85 -35.53
C PRO A 238 -1.83 31.20 -36.46
N PRO A 239 -2.53 32.32 -36.21
CA PRO A 239 -3.64 32.75 -37.05
C PRO A 239 -3.17 33.01 -38.48
N ALA A 240 -3.88 32.44 -39.45
CA ALA A 240 -3.61 32.62 -40.87
C ALA A 240 -3.73 34.12 -41.24
N PRO A 241 -2.84 34.64 -42.10
CA PRO A 241 -2.89 36.04 -42.51
C PRO A 241 -4.16 36.31 -43.30
N ALA A 242 -4.91 37.33 -42.88
CA ALA A 242 -6.08 37.82 -43.59
C ALA A 242 -5.68 38.30 -44.99
N GLY A 243 -6.24 37.65 -46.01
CA GLY A 243 -6.02 37.98 -47.41
C GLY A 243 -6.31 39.45 -47.72
N THR A 244 -5.42 40.03 -48.51
CA THR A 244 -5.52 41.37 -49.10
C THR A 244 -6.79 41.50 -49.93
N ARG A 245 -7.78 42.26 -49.43
CA ARG A 245 -8.86 42.80 -50.26
C ARG A 245 -8.42 44.15 -50.81
N THR A 246 -8.09 44.15 -52.09
CA THR A 246 -7.98 45.33 -52.96
C THR A 246 -9.28 46.14 -52.97
N PRO A 247 -9.26 47.45 -52.67
CA PRO A 247 -10.34 48.34 -53.06
C PRO A 247 -10.11 48.84 -54.50
N ALA A 248 -11.12 48.62 -55.35
CA ALA A 248 -11.18 49.14 -56.70
C ALA A 248 -11.31 50.66 -56.71
N THR A 249 -10.59 51.28 -57.65
CA THR A 249 -10.58 52.70 -57.98
C THR A 249 -11.89 53.13 -58.67
N ARG A 250 -12.48 54.27 -58.30
CA ARG A 250 -13.02 55.25 -59.26
C ARG A 250 -13.53 56.57 -58.64
N SER A 251 -12.90 57.65 -59.11
CA SER A 251 -13.48 58.92 -59.61
C SER A 251 -14.21 59.89 -58.66
N ARG A 252 -13.67 61.11 -58.53
CA ARG A 252 -14.06 62.25 -59.38
C ARG A 252 -12.96 63.30 -59.44
#